data_AF-A0A077Q075-F1
#
_entry.id   AF-A0A077Q075-F1
#
_cell.length_a   1.000
_cell.length_b   1.000
_cell.length_c   1.000
_cell.angle_alpha   90.00
_cell.angle_beta   90.00
_cell.angle_gamma   90.00
#
_symmetry.space_group_name_H-M   'P 1'
#
loop_
_entity.id
_entity.type
_entity.pdbx_description
1 polymer ?
#
loop_
_entity_poly.entity_id
_entity_poly.type
_entity_poly.pdbx_seq_one_letter_code
_entity_poly.pdbx_strand_id
1 'polypeptide(L)'
;MINKLQAAVEIAEEIEASIFPVVTATQNEAEPDTYLMCRGVHRQTCDLVQRLRDINKEYIMLDNQAFDELEGVASEIENLRTYVSLLVDTDKSLSGAQLLSIALVAIFNIGKELARVRGVEYI
;
A
#
# COMPACT_ATOMS: atom_id res chain seq x y z
N MET A 1 -1.70 8.42 3.03
CA MET A 1 -2.81 8.52 2.05
C MET A 1 -3.96 7.54 2.32
N ILE A 2 -3.86 6.72 3.37
CA ILE A 2 -4.83 5.66 3.78
C ILE A 2 -6.25 6.15 4.12
N ASN A 3 -6.50 7.45 4.32
CA ASN A 3 -7.75 7.91 4.92
C ASN A 3 -8.90 8.18 3.92
N LYS A 4 -8.62 8.44 2.63
CA LYS A 4 -9.68 8.83 1.67
C LYS A 4 -10.46 7.66 1.09
N LEU A 5 -9.77 6.54 0.79
CA LEU A 5 -10.40 5.35 0.24
C LEU A 5 -11.23 4.61 1.30
N GLN A 6 -10.69 4.52 2.52
CA GLN A 6 -11.43 3.99 3.67
C GLN A 6 -12.71 4.81 3.94
N ALA A 7 -12.62 6.15 3.94
CA ALA A 7 -13.80 7.00 4.08
C ALA A 7 -14.83 6.79 2.95
N ALA A 8 -14.38 6.52 1.71
CA ALA A 8 -15.29 6.22 0.61
C ALA A 8 -16.02 4.87 0.81
N VAL A 9 -15.35 3.86 1.37
CA VAL A 9 -15.97 2.58 1.74
C VAL A 9 -17.05 2.81 2.79
N GLU A 10 -16.73 3.54 3.87
CA GLU A 10 -17.67 3.82 4.97
C GLU A 10 -18.91 4.57 4.50
N ILE A 11 -18.74 5.59 3.66
CA ILE A 11 -19.87 6.34 3.08
C ILE A 11 -20.76 5.41 2.23
N ALA A 12 -20.16 4.53 1.42
CA ALA A 12 -20.92 3.61 0.59
C ALA A 12 -21.73 2.60 1.44
N GLU A 13 -21.15 2.10 2.53
CA GLU A 13 -21.82 1.20 3.48
C GLU A 13 -22.98 1.91 4.20
N GLU A 14 -22.82 3.19 4.56
CA GLU A 14 -23.89 3.98 5.17
C GLU A 14 -25.06 4.22 4.19
N ILE A 15 -24.77 4.46 2.91
CA ILE A 15 -25.79 4.59 1.87
C ILE A 15 -26.53 3.26 1.67
N GLU A 16 -25.81 2.12 1.68
CA GLU A 16 -26.40 0.79 1.57
C GLU A 16 -27.36 0.51 2.75
N ALA A 17 -26.88 0.77 3.97
CA ALA A 17 -27.67 0.62 5.17
C ALA A 17 -28.91 1.53 5.19
N SER A 18 -28.81 2.73 4.60
CA SER A 18 -29.92 3.68 4.53
C SER A 18 -30.99 3.30 3.51
N ILE A 19 -30.62 2.66 2.39
CA ILE A 19 -31.58 2.27 1.35
C ILE A 19 -32.25 0.93 1.66
N PHE A 20 -31.61 0.03 2.40
CA PHE A 20 -32.16 -1.29 2.73
C PHE A 20 -33.55 -1.25 3.43
N PRO A 21 -33.79 -0.40 4.45
CA PRO A 21 -35.12 -0.23 5.04
C PRO A 21 -36.16 0.29 4.03
N VAL A 22 -35.76 1.17 3.12
CA VAL A 22 -36.65 1.73 2.09
C VAL A 22 -37.09 0.64 1.10
N VAL A 23 -36.17 -0.24 0.69
CA VAL A 23 -36.51 -1.41 -0.14
C VAL A 23 -37.50 -2.32 0.58
N THR A 24 -37.27 -2.54 1.88
CA THR A 24 -38.13 -3.41 2.70
C THR A 24 -39.53 -2.85 2.84
N ALA A 25 -39.67 -1.55 3.13
CA ALA A 25 -40.96 -0.88 3.24
C ALA A 25 -41.72 -0.86 1.91
N THR A 26 -41.02 -0.60 0.80
CA THR A 26 -41.66 -0.48 -0.52
C THR A 26 -42.10 -1.81 -1.13
N GLN A 27 -41.57 -2.95 -0.66
CA GLN A 27 -41.79 -4.26 -1.28
C GLN A 27 -43.25 -4.70 -1.38
N ASN A 28 -44.08 -4.36 -0.39
CA ASN A 28 -45.49 -4.74 -0.36
C ASN A 28 -46.44 -3.53 -0.20
N GLU A 29 -45.90 -2.34 0.07
CA GLU A 29 -46.69 -1.16 0.41
C GLU A 29 -46.70 -0.09 -0.69
N ALA A 30 -45.76 -0.15 -1.64
CA ALA A 30 -45.63 0.84 -2.71
C ALA A 30 -46.05 0.30 -4.08
N GLU A 31 -46.23 1.21 -5.05
CA GLU A 31 -46.43 0.81 -6.44
C GLU A 31 -45.22 -0.01 -6.95
N PRO A 32 -45.43 -1.00 -7.83
CA PRO A 32 -44.38 -1.89 -8.31
C PRO A 32 -43.15 -1.14 -8.87
N ASP A 33 -43.36 -0.04 -9.58
CA ASP A 33 -42.29 0.77 -10.15
C ASP A 33 -41.41 1.42 -9.07
N THR A 34 -42.02 1.84 -7.96
CA THR A 34 -41.29 2.41 -6.80
C THR A 34 -40.41 1.35 -6.15
N TYR A 35 -40.96 0.15 -5.91
CA TYR A 35 -40.17 -0.96 -5.37
C TYR A 35 -39.00 -1.35 -6.28
N LEU A 36 -39.25 -1.44 -7.59
CA LEU A 36 -38.22 -1.79 -8.57
C LEU A 36 -37.11 -0.74 -8.63
N MET A 37 -37.43 0.56 -8.54
CA MET A 37 -36.44 1.63 -8.43
C MET A 37 -35.60 1.50 -7.16
N CYS A 38 -36.22 1.38 -5.99
CA CYS A 38 -35.50 1.26 -4.72
C CYS A 38 -34.60 0.03 -4.70
N ARG A 39 -35.10 -1.11 -5.20
CA ARG A 39 -34.32 -2.34 -5.33
C ARG A 39 -33.13 -2.17 -6.28
N GLY A 40 -33.30 -1.44 -7.39
CA GLY A 40 -32.23 -1.12 -8.32
C GLY A 40 -31.12 -0.29 -7.68
N VAL A 41 -31.49 0.76 -6.95
CA VAL A 41 -30.55 1.60 -6.21
C VAL A 41 -29.80 0.79 -5.15
N HIS A 42 -30.51 -0.01 -4.33
CA HIS A 42 -29.87 -0.87 -3.35
C HIS A 42 -28.84 -1.82 -3.98
N ARG A 43 -29.17 -2.47 -5.10
CA ARG A 43 -28.22 -3.32 -5.83
C ARG A 43 -26.98 -2.55 -6.27
N GLN A 44 -27.16 -1.35 -6.84
CA GLN A 44 -26.04 -0.52 -7.28
C GLN A 44 -25.14 -0.12 -6.11
N THR A 45 -25.72 0.17 -4.94
CA THR A 45 -24.95 0.51 -3.74
C THR A 45 -24.18 -0.70 -3.20
N CYS A 46 -24.79 -1.88 -3.13
CA CYS A 46 -24.07 -3.11 -2.76
C CYS A 46 -22.87 -3.37 -3.69
N ASP A 47 -23.07 -3.23 -5.01
CA ASP A 47 -22.01 -3.40 -6.01
C ASP A 47 -20.89 -2.36 -5.82
N LEU A 48 -21.24 -1.12 -5.48
CA LEU A 48 -20.27 -0.06 -5.19
C LEU A 48 -19.44 -0.36 -3.94
N VAL A 49 -20.09 -0.73 -2.83
CA VAL A 49 -19.43 -1.10 -1.56
C VAL A 49 -18.42 -2.21 -1.81
N GLN A 50 -18.84 -3.27 -2.51
CA GLN A 50 -17.96 -4.41 -2.77
C GLN A 50 -16.74 -4.00 -3.60
N ARG A 51 -16.93 -3.24 -4.68
CA ARG A 51 -15.81 -2.75 -5.50
C ARG A 51 -14.84 -1.87 -4.72
N LEU A 52 -15.35 -0.98 -3.88
CA LEU A 52 -14.50 -0.13 -3.05
C LEU A 52 -13.70 -0.94 -2.02
N ARG A 53 -14.31 -1.97 -1.42
CA ARG A 53 -13.60 -2.89 -0.52
C ARG A 53 -12.49 -3.64 -1.23
N ASP A 54 -12.73 -4.10 -2.45
CA ASP A 54 -11.73 -4.84 -3.24
C ASP A 54 -10.55 -3.93 -3.61
N ILE A 55 -10.83 -2.70 -4.09
CA ILE A 55 -9.78 -1.70 -4.36
C ILE A 55 -9.00 -1.36 -3.09
N ASN A 56 -9.67 -1.21 -1.94
CA ASN A 56 -9.00 -0.92 -0.67
C ASN A 56 -8.08 -2.05 -0.22
N LYS A 57 -8.49 -3.31 -0.40
CA LYS A 57 -7.64 -4.48 -0.12
C LYS A 57 -6.43 -4.52 -1.04
N GLU A 58 -6.62 -4.36 -2.35
CA GLU A 58 -5.52 -4.32 -3.32
C GLU A 58 -4.52 -3.22 -2.97
N TYR A 59 -5.02 -2.04 -2.58
CA TYR A 59 -4.18 -0.92 -2.18
C TYR A 59 -3.35 -1.25 -0.92
N ILE A 60 -3.95 -1.84 0.11
CA ILE A 60 -3.23 -2.26 1.33
C ILE A 60 -2.18 -3.32 1.01
N MET A 61 -2.48 -4.27 0.13
CA MET A 61 -1.51 -5.29 -0.28
C MET A 61 -0.32 -4.68 -1.03
N LEU A 62 -0.55 -3.71 -1.92
CA LEU A 62 0.53 -2.98 -2.60
C LEU A 62 1.38 -2.15 -1.65
N ASP A 63 0.76 -1.49 -0.67
CA ASP A 63 1.49 -0.71 0.34
C ASP A 63 2.38 -1.62 1.19
N ASN A 64 1.85 -2.77 1.63
CA ASN A 64 2.63 -3.77 2.37
C ASN A 64 3.78 -4.35 1.55
N GLN A 65 3.56 -4.62 0.25
CA GLN A 65 4.65 -5.05 -0.63
C GLN A 65 5.76 -3.99 -0.73
N ALA A 66 5.41 -2.70 -0.77
CA ALA A 66 6.40 -1.63 -0.73
C ALA A 66 7.18 -1.59 0.61
N PHE A 67 6.54 -1.93 1.74
CA PHE A 67 7.21 -2.08 3.02
C PHE A 67 8.18 -3.27 3.05
N ASP A 68 7.77 -4.44 2.56
CA ASP A 68 8.63 -5.63 2.45
C ASP A 68 9.86 -5.35 1.56
N GLU A 69 9.67 -4.58 0.49
CA GLU A 69 10.77 -4.17 -0.40
C GLU A 69 11.72 -3.14 0.23
N LEU A 70 11.24 -2.30 1.15
CA LEU A 70 12.07 -1.37 1.93
C LEU A 70 12.89 -2.09 3.02
N GLU A 71 12.45 -3.25 3.49
CA GLU A 71 13.21 -4.08 4.42
C GLU A 71 14.53 -4.57 3.81
N GLY A 72 14.54 -4.87 2.49
CA GLY A 72 15.76 -5.16 1.75
C GLY A 72 16.77 -4.01 1.77
N VAL A 73 16.30 -2.76 1.61
CA VAL A 73 17.14 -1.56 1.71
C VAL A 73 17.65 -1.35 3.14
N ALA A 74 16.84 -1.64 4.15
CA ALA A 74 17.25 -1.55 5.56
C ALA A 74 18.39 -2.54 5.90
N SER A 75 18.34 -3.76 5.36
CA SER A 75 19.42 -4.75 5.53
C SER A 75 20.75 -4.25 4.92
N GLU A 76 20.71 -3.62 3.74
CA GLU A 76 21.92 -3.05 3.12
C GLU A 76 22.47 -1.84 3.89
N ILE A 77 21.60 -1.02 4.49
CA ILE A 77 22.02 0.06 5.39
C ILE A 77 22.71 -0.49 6.64
N GLU A 78 22.20 -1.58 7.22
CA GLU A 78 22.80 -2.20 8.41
C GLU A 78 24.15 -2.86 8.09
N ASN A 79 24.32 -3.43 6.88
CA ASN A 79 25.60 -3.89 6.38
C ASN A 79 26.61 -2.73 6.30
N LEU A 80 26.19 -1.58 5.77
CA LEU A 80 27.02 -0.38 5.64
C LEU A 80 27.40 0.21 7.02
N ARG A 81 26.47 0.19 7.98
CA ARG A 81 26.72 0.60 9.37
C ARG A 81 27.73 -0.32 10.06
N THR A 82 27.54 -1.63 9.99
CA THR A 82 28.49 -2.63 10.52
C THR A 82 29.89 -2.41 9.95
N TYR A 83 29.94 -2.12 8.65
CA TYR A 83 31.16 -1.84 7.94
C TYR A 83 31.86 -0.55 8.40
N VAL A 84 31.12 0.54 8.61
CA VAL A 84 31.65 1.79 9.21
C VAL A 84 32.17 1.56 10.63
N SER A 85 31.53 0.70 11.42
CA SER A 85 32.03 0.32 12.75
C SER A 85 33.36 -0.42 12.66
N LEU A 86 33.51 -1.37 11.74
CA LEU A 86 34.79 -2.03 11.47
C LEU A 86 35.86 -1.03 11.02
N LEU A 87 35.50 -0.06 10.18
CA LEU A 87 36.41 1.04 9.78
C LEU A 87 36.96 1.83 10.97
N VAL A 88 36.11 2.11 11.96
CA VAL A 88 36.50 2.81 13.19
C VAL A 88 37.39 1.93 14.08
N ASP A 89 37.16 0.61 14.08
CA ASP A 89 37.85 -0.35 14.95
C ASP A 89 39.18 -0.90 14.38
N THR A 90 39.38 -0.90 13.05
CA THR A 90 40.47 -1.66 12.39
C THR A 90 41.64 -0.84 11.81
N ASP A 91 41.77 0.44 12.11
CA ASP A 91 43.01 1.18 11.84
C ASP A 91 44.14 0.56 12.72
N LYS A 92 44.97 -0.35 12.21
CA LYS A 92 46.19 -0.04 11.43
C LYS A 92 46.55 -0.99 10.26
N SER A 93 45.71 -1.93 9.82
CA SER A 93 46.17 -3.02 8.91
C SER A 93 45.45 -3.21 7.57
N LEU A 94 44.18 -2.80 7.41
CA LEU A 94 43.53 -2.77 6.11
C LEU A 94 43.88 -1.47 5.38
N SER A 95 44.37 -1.56 4.15
CA SER A 95 44.62 -0.36 3.35
C SER A 95 43.29 0.36 3.10
N GLY A 96 43.22 1.67 3.37
CA GLY A 96 42.01 2.47 3.17
C GLY A 96 41.38 2.34 1.77
N ALA A 97 42.14 1.90 0.77
CA ALA A 97 41.66 1.60 -0.58
C ALA A 97 40.72 0.37 -0.65
N GLN A 98 41.04 -0.72 0.05
CA GLN A 98 40.16 -1.90 0.12
C GLN A 98 38.85 -1.53 0.81
N LEU A 99 38.95 -0.66 1.79
CA LEU A 99 37.82 -0.19 2.55
C LEU A 99 36.91 0.74 1.71
N LEU A 100 37.47 1.70 0.99
CA LEU A 100 36.68 2.54 0.07
C LEU A 100 35.98 1.72 -1.02
N SER A 101 36.63 0.66 -1.52
CA SER A 101 36.04 -0.23 -2.52
C SER A 101 34.79 -0.95 -2.01
N ILE A 102 34.76 -1.37 -0.75
CA ILE A 102 33.61 -2.06 -0.16
C ILE A 102 32.43 -1.09 0.06
N ALA A 103 32.71 0.12 0.55
CA ALA A 103 31.70 1.16 0.72
C ALA A 103 31.05 1.56 -0.62
N LEU A 104 31.85 1.66 -1.69
CA LEU A 104 31.36 1.95 -3.04
C LEU A 104 30.38 0.89 -3.56
N VAL A 105 30.67 -0.40 -3.33
CA VAL A 105 29.76 -1.49 -3.72
C VAL A 105 28.45 -1.43 -2.95
N ALA A 106 28.49 -1.15 -1.66
CA ALA A 106 27.27 -1.03 -0.84
C ALA A 106 26.41 0.17 -1.28
N ILE A 107 27.03 1.33 -1.53
CA ILE A 107 26.32 2.52 -2.05
C ILE A 107 25.68 2.24 -3.41
N PHE A 108 26.39 1.53 -4.29
CA PHE A 108 25.87 1.13 -5.60
C PHE A 108 24.65 0.22 -5.46
N ASN A 109 24.71 -0.79 -4.59
CA ASN A 109 23.59 -1.71 -4.34
C ASN A 109 22.36 -0.99 -3.76
N ILE A 110 22.56 -0.11 -2.77
CA ILE A 110 21.48 0.71 -2.20
C ILE A 110 20.86 1.58 -3.29
N GLY A 111 21.68 2.24 -4.11
CA GLY A 111 21.20 3.08 -5.20
C GLY A 111 20.34 2.31 -6.20
N LYS A 112 20.79 1.11 -6.59
CA LYS A 112 20.08 0.23 -7.52
C LYS A 112 18.73 -0.22 -6.97
N GLU A 113 18.67 -0.60 -5.70
CA GLU A 113 17.40 -0.99 -5.06
C GLU A 113 16.46 0.19 -4.87
N LEU A 114 16.99 1.38 -4.54
CA LEU A 114 16.18 2.60 -4.44
C LEU A 114 15.55 2.99 -5.78
N ALA A 115 16.29 2.79 -6.88
CA ALA A 115 15.77 2.98 -8.23
C ALA A 115 14.70 1.94 -8.59
N ARG A 116 14.94 0.66 -8.25
CA ARG A 116 13.96 -0.44 -8.43
C ARG A 116 12.63 -0.14 -7.71
N VAL A 117 12.67 0.21 -6.43
CA VAL A 117 11.48 0.53 -5.62
C VAL A 117 10.74 1.76 -6.17
N ARG A 118 11.47 2.74 -6.71
CA ARG A 118 10.89 3.92 -7.35
C ARG A 118 10.38 3.68 -8.77
N GLY A 119 10.60 2.49 -9.35
CA GLY A 119 10.23 2.17 -10.72
C GLY A 119 11.01 2.96 -11.78
N VAL A 120 12.25 3.34 -11.48
CA VAL A 120 13.13 4.10 -12.40
C VAL A 120 14.41 3.32 -12.66
N GLU A 121 15.03 3.55 -13.83
CA GLU A 121 16.35 2.97 -14.11
C GLU A 121 17.43 3.62 -13.22
N TYR A 122 18.35 2.79 -12.73
CA TYR A 122 19.53 3.26 -12.03
C TYR A 122 20.57 3.73 -13.06
N ILE A 123 20.86 5.04 -13.08
CA ILE A 123 21.78 5.72 -14.01
C ILE A 123 23.11 6.00 -13.34
#